data_AF-A0A1F3P9S2-F1
#
_entry.id   AF-A0A1F3P9S2-F1
#
_cell.length_a   1.000
_cell.length_b   1.000
_cell.length_c   1.000
_cell.angle_alpha   90.00
_cell.angle_beta   90.00
_cell.angle_gamma   90.00
#
_symmetry.space_group_name_H-M   'P 1'
#
loop_
_entity.id
_entity.type
_entity.pdbx_description
1 polymer ?
#
loop_
_entity_poly.entity_id
_entity_poly.type
_entity_poly.pdbx_seq_one_letter_code
_entity_poly.pdbx_strand_id
1 'polypeptide(L)'
;MKKIRSSFILILAAAFLASCSGLNKMKKEAGDIKYEVTPKVLEAHGGLVNVTIKGAFPEKYFNKKATLEVTPVLTYAGGETAFDKVQVLQGEKVTANNKVITYTGGDFTYTSAIPYKEAMKKSELVLRTKASIKDKSLDFDPFKLADGVIATSTLVEKHARSIYMKDNYVRIIPETKMADINYVINQANIRNSELKAEDITLLKEYISLVSANPNRQLKGAVISSYASPDGKFDENEKLSVKRGTTADKFIKKEFDKIEAAKAEGFFNSLTTAEDWDGFKTEVENSTIQDKDLILRVLSMYSDPEVREKEIKNMSSAFEALKTDVLPTLRRSKMMVNVDTIGRSDEQILAQAKSDPEVMSIEEILHAGTLATDANDKLAFFKAAAEKDPKCIRAHNNVGCALLSLGKPDEALAAFDKAKAIENNDVVKNNTGFVYLVKGDMAKAEELFNSMTAATTESKWGLGVIAVTKGEYDKAVNYFGTEPCFNLALAQVLKGDVTKAKATLDSMTEMCKCGKPSYLKGIVGARLDDKTYMLNGLKEAFGFKAELKDYAKTDLEFAKYFADSAFMALVQ
;
A
#
# COMPACT_ATOMS: atom_id res chain seq x y z
N MET A 1 -8.62 71.11 89.03
CA MET A 1 -9.61 70.05 88.72
C MET A 1 -9.46 69.66 87.27
N LYS A 2 -9.43 68.36 87.02
CA LYS A 2 -9.11 67.68 85.76
C LYS A 2 -10.39 67.46 84.93
N LYS A 3 -10.21 67.31 83.61
CA LYS A 3 -11.08 66.68 82.58
C LYS A 3 -12.11 67.59 81.91
N ILE A 4 -12.01 67.83 80.59
CA ILE A 4 -12.10 66.92 79.42
C ILE A 4 -13.51 66.34 79.22
N ARG A 5 -14.17 66.83 78.17
CA ARG A 5 -15.08 66.21 77.18
C ARG A 5 -15.11 67.20 76.01
N SER A 6 -15.13 66.88 74.73
CA SER A 6 -15.40 65.66 73.99
C SER A 6 -15.03 65.97 72.54
N SER A 7 -14.38 65.03 71.84
CA SER A 7 -14.55 64.85 70.39
C SER A 7 -14.30 63.37 70.08
N PHE A 8 -15.39 62.61 70.13
CA PHE A 8 -15.53 61.31 69.47
C PHE A 8 -15.87 61.55 67.99
N ILE A 9 -15.61 60.53 67.15
CA ILE A 9 -15.87 60.39 65.71
C ILE A 9 -14.64 60.67 64.84
N LEU A 10 -13.95 59.58 64.42
CA LEU A 10 -13.39 59.34 63.05
C LEU A 10 -12.35 58.19 63.06
N ILE A 11 -12.72 56.92 63.32
CA ILE A 11 -11.82 55.78 63.05
C ILE A 11 -12.52 54.58 62.37
N LEU A 12 -13.83 54.60 62.14
CA LEU A 12 -14.53 53.41 61.59
C LEU A 12 -14.48 53.24 60.05
N ALA A 13 -13.87 54.16 59.30
CA ALA A 13 -13.72 54.06 57.84
C ALA A 13 -12.37 53.48 57.37
N ALA A 14 -11.34 53.47 58.23
CA ALA A 14 -9.98 53.04 57.84
C ALA A 14 -9.81 51.51 57.82
N ALA A 15 -10.59 50.76 58.60
CA ALA A 15 -10.46 49.30 58.69
C ALA A 15 -11.11 48.55 57.50
N PHE A 16 -12.04 49.17 56.78
CA PHE A 16 -12.69 48.56 55.61
C PHE A 16 -11.87 48.70 54.31
N LEU A 17 -11.02 49.72 54.21
CA LEU A 17 -10.13 49.95 53.06
C LEU A 17 -8.86 49.08 53.09
N ALA A 18 -8.43 48.61 54.27
CA ALA A 18 -7.20 47.85 54.43
C ALA A 18 -7.29 46.38 53.95
N SER A 19 -8.48 45.80 53.77
CA SER A 19 -8.62 44.41 53.31
C SER A 19 -8.56 44.27 51.79
N CYS A 20 -8.95 45.31 51.03
CA CYS A 20 -8.87 45.32 49.57
C CYS A 20 -7.54 45.89 49.05
N SER A 21 -6.79 46.63 49.90
CA SER A 21 -5.50 47.20 49.52
C SER A 21 -4.48 46.13 49.09
N GLY A 22 -4.51 44.95 49.73
CA GLY A 22 -3.64 43.83 49.39
C GLY A 22 -3.91 43.24 48.00
N LEU A 23 -5.18 43.06 47.64
CA LEU A 23 -5.59 42.55 46.32
C LEU A 23 -5.35 43.59 45.23
N ASN A 24 -5.67 44.87 45.49
CA ASN A 24 -5.41 45.97 44.57
C ASN A 24 -3.92 46.17 44.31
N LYS A 25 -3.06 45.99 45.33
CA LYS A 25 -1.61 45.99 45.18
C LYS A 25 -1.16 44.88 44.23
N MET A 26 -1.61 43.64 44.47
CA MET A 26 -1.28 42.51 43.60
C MET A 26 -1.74 42.75 42.16
N LYS A 27 -2.96 43.27 41.94
CA LYS A 27 -3.45 43.61 40.59
C LYS A 27 -2.57 44.67 39.91
N LYS A 28 -2.18 45.72 40.64
CA LYS A 28 -1.33 46.81 40.11
C LYS A 28 0.08 46.34 39.75
N GLU A 29 0.63 45.42 40.53
CA GLU A 29 1.99 44.86 40.36
C GLU A 29 2.00 43.57 39.52
N ALA A 30 0.86 43.17 38.94
CA ALA A 30 0.76 41.89 38.21
C ALA A 30 1.70 41.81 37.00
N GLY A 31 2.11 42.96 36.44
CA GLY A 31 3.10 43.04 35.37
C GLY A 31 4.53 42.69 35.80
N ASP A 32 4.82 42.64 37.11
CA ASP A 32 6.14 42.27 37.63
C ASP A 32 6.33 40.74 37.68
N ILE A 33 5.27 39.96 37.46
CA ILE A 33 5.35 38.50 37.38
C ILE A 33 6.01 38.11 36.06
N LYS A 34 7.06 37.29 36.15
CA LYS A 34 7.73 36.76 34.96
C LYS A 34 7.09 35.45 34.57
N TYR A 35 6.63 35.36 33.32
CA TYR A 35 6.11 34.14 32.74
C TYR A 35 7.02 33.60 31.65
N GLU A 36 7.18 32.28 31.62
CA GLU A 36 7.80 31.54 30.55
C GLU A 36 6.81 30.49 30.05
N VAL A 37 6.60 30.45 28.73
CA VAL A 37 5.68 29.52 28.08
C VAL A 37 6.50 28.56 27.23
N THR A 38 6.23 27.26 27.37
CA THR A 38 6.86 26.20 26.58
C THR A 38 5.77 25.34 25.93
N PRO A 39 5.79 25.19 24.60
CA PRO A 39 6.67 25.87 23.63
C PRO A 39 6.35 27.37 23.52
N LYS A 40 7.32 28.18 23.04
CA LYS A 40 7.16 29.66 22.92
C LYS A 40 6.00 30.04 21.99
N VAL A 41 5.81 29.26 20.94
CA VAL A 41 4.63 29.27 20.08
C VAL A 41 3.97 27.91 20.26
N LEU A 42 2.68 27.88 20.58
CA LEU A 42 1.99 26.62 20.82
C LEU A 42 1.93 25.79 19.53
N GLU A 43 2.03 24.47 19.68
CA GLU A 43 1.97 23.54 18.55
C GLU A 43 0.90 22.48 18.81
N ALA A 44 0.17 22.11 17.76
CA ALA A 44 -0.73 20.97 17.78
C ALA A 44 0.06 19.70 17.47
N HIS A 45 -0.02 18.71 18.37
CA HIS A 45 0.54 17.37 18.17
C HIS A 45 -0.45 16.32 18.66
N GLY A 46 -0.68 15.27 17.87
CA GLY A 46 -1.62 14.21 18.24
C GLY A 46 -3.07 14.70 18.42
N GLY A 47 -3.45 15.81 17.77
CA GLY A 47 -4.75 16.46 17.97
C GLY A 47 -4.88 17.27 19.27
N LEU A 48 -3.78 17.46 20.01
CA LEU A 48 -3.76 18.22 21.27
C LEU A 48 -2.84 19.44 21.16
N VAL A 49 -3.20 20.51 21.86
CA VAL A 49 -2.35 21.67 22.12
C VAL A 49 -1.81 21.56 23.53
N ASN A 50 -0.51 21.31 23.66
CA ASN A 50 0.14 21.19 24.95
C ASN A 50 0.74 22.54 25.37
N VAL A 51 0.65 22.85 26.67
CA VAL A 51 1.27 24.04 27.23
C VAL A 51 1.91 23.74 28.57
N THR A 52 3.10 24.28 28.77
CA THR A 52 3.71 24.45 30.08
C THR A 52 3.94 25.92 30.35
N ILE A 53 3.42 26.42 31.47
CA ILE A 53 3.57 27.81 31.91
C ILE A 53 4.33 27.79 33.23
N LYS A 54 5.49 28.45 33.26
CA LYS A 54 6.21 28.75 34.49
C LYS A 54 5.97 30.21 34.84
N GLY A 55 5.54 30.48 36.06
CA GLY A 55 5.43 31.84 36.57
C GLY A 55 6.31 32.03 37.79
N ALA A 56 7.06 33.13 37.83
CA ALA A 56 7.91 33.51 38.95
C ALA A 56 7.43 34.83 39.54
N PHE A 57 7.03 34.77 40.81
CA PHE A 57 6.57 35.92 41.58
C PHE A 57 7.77 36.60 42.26
N PRO A 58 7.90 37.93 42.14
CA PRO A 58 8.95 38.66 42.81
C PRO A 58 8.73 38.73 44.33
N GLU A 59 9.78 39.09 45.06
CA GLU A 59 9.68 39.35 46.50
C GLU A 59 8.61 40.40 46.80
N LYS A 60 7.91 40.25 47.92
CA LYS A 60 6.93 41.19 48.46
C LYS A 60 5.67 41.40 47.59
N TYR A 61 5.51 40.62 46.52
CA TYR A 61 4.33 40.63 45.66
C TYR A 61 3.14 39.91 46.30
N PHE A 62 3.32 38.62 46.64
CA PHE A 62 2.20 37.75 47.00
C PHE A 62 1.66 38.08 48.41
N ASN A 63 0.36 38.37 48.51
CA ASN A 63 -0.24 38.65 49.80
C ASN A 63 -0.33 37.38 50.65
N LYS A 64 0.23 37.44 51.87
CA LYS A 64 0.30 36.32 52.81
C LYS A 64 -1.06 35.64 53.08
N LYS A 65 -2.19 36.34 52.95
CA LYS A 65 -3.54 35.82 53.24
C LYS A 65 -4.39 35.58 51.99
N ALA A 66 -3.85 35.76 50.78
CA ALA A 66 -4.61 35.61 49.56
C ALA A 66 -4.47 34.20 48.96
N THR A 67 -5.49 33.79 48.21
CA THR A 67 -5.41 32.73 47.21
C THR A 67 -5.43 33.35 45.82
N LEU A 68 -4.80 32.68 44.86
CA LEU A 68 -4.73 33.10 43.47
C LEU A 68 -5.11 31.91 42.58
N GLU A 69 -6.19 32.06 41.83
CA GLU A 69 -6.62 31.12 40.81
C GLU A 69 -6.11 31.62 39.46
N VAL A 70 -5.36 30.76 38.77
CA VAL A 70 -4.72 31.06 37.50
C VAL A 70 -5.24 30.07 36.46
N THR A 71 -5.95 30.60 35.46
CA THR A 71 -6.61 29.81 34.41
C THR A 71 -6.10 30.25 33.05
N PRO A 72 -5.30 29.41 32.37
CA PRO A 72 -4.93 29.65 30.97
C PRO A 72 -6.12 29.43 30.05
N VAL A 73 -6.30 30.32 29.09
CA VAL A 73 -7.40 30.29 28.12
C VAL A 73 -6.86 30.61 26.73
N LEU A 74 -7.23 29.82 25.73
CA LEU A 74 -7.03 30.17 24.33
C LEU A 74 -8.26 30.91 23.82
N THR A 75 -8.09 32.18 23.47
CA THR A 75 -9.14 33.04 22.92
C THR A 75 -8.96 33.17 21.41
N TYR A 76 -10.02 32.96 20.62
CA TYR A 76 -9.97 33.02 19.15
C TYR A 76 -11.28 33.58 18.59
N ALA A 77 -11.30 33.87 17.28
CA ALA A 77 -12.52 34.33 16.63
C ALA A 77 -13.64 33.28 16.77
N GLY A 78 -14.77 33.66 17.36
CA GLY A 78 -15.92 32.78 17.58
C GLY A 78 -15.93 32.03 18.93
N GLY A 79 -14.96 32.25 19.82
CA GLY A 79 -15.06 31.77 21.20
C GLY A 79 -13.73 31.62 21.94
N GLU A 80 -13.77 30.84 23.01
CA GLU A 80 -12.60 30.55 23.84
C GLU A 80 -12.63 29.08 24.30
N THR A 81 -11.45 28.54 24.58
CA THR A 81 -11.32 27.24 25.26
C THR A 81 -10.37 27.41 26.44
N ALA A 82 -10.90 27.23 27.65
CA ALA A 82 -10.09 27.17 28.86
C ALA A 82 -9.37 25.81 28.94
N PHE A 83 -8.16 25.80 29.51
CA PHE A 83 -7.52 24.54 29.85
C PHE A 83 -8.18 23.93 31.09
N ASP A 84 -8.33 22.60 31.10
CA ASP A 84 -9.16 21.87 32.08
C ASP A 84 -8.71 22.02 33.54
N LYS A 85 -7.46 22.44 33.77
CA LYS A 85 -6.88 22.61 35.10
C LYS A 85 -6.82 24.09 35.47
N VAL A 86 -7.34 24.43 36.64
CA VAL A 86 -7.12 25.73 37.29
C VAL A 86 -5.96 25.59 38.28
N GLN A 87 -4.94 26.43 38.14
CA GLN A 87 -3.85 26.46 39.10
C GLN A 87 -4.24 27.33 40.29
N VAL A 88 -4.34 26.74 41.48
CA VAL A 88 -4.56 27.48 42.71
C VAL A 88 -3.24 27.64 43.46
N LEU A 89 -2.91 28.88 43.81
CA LEU A 89 -1.75 29.26 44.61
C LEU A 89 -2.23 29.94 45.89
N GLN A 90 -1.43 29.92 46.95
CA GLN A 90 -1.81 30.54 48.22
C GLN A 90 -0.65 31.23 48.92
N GLY A 91 -0.97 32.24 49.73
CA GLY A 91 -0.01 32.88 50.61
C GLY A 91 0.28 32.06 51.87
N GLU A 92 1.43 32.31 52.49
CA GLU A 92 1.94 31.59 53.68
C GLU A 92 1.03 31.58 54.93
N LYS A 93 -0.01 32.43 54.99
CA LYS A 93 -0.99 32.48 56.09
C LYS A 93 -2.37 31.91 55.71
N VAL A 94 -2.50 31.28 54.54
CA VAL A 94 -3.70 30.54 54.13
C VAL A 94 -3.54 29.09 54.58
N THR A 95 -4.58 28.52 55.19
CA THR A 95 -4.56 27.16 55.78
C THR A 95 -5.03 26.07 54.82
N ALA A 96 -5.23 26.38 53.53
CA ALA A 96 -5.57 25.40 52.50
C ALA A 96 -4.33 24.60 52.08
N ASN A 97 -4.52 23.59 51.23
CA ASN A 97 -3.44 22.71 50.77
C ASN A 97 -3.02 22.99 49.32
N ASN A 98 -2.87 24.27 48.95
CA ASN A 98 -2.41 24.67 47.63
C ASN A 98 -0.91 25.01 47.64
N LYS A 99 -0.31 25.16 46.45
CA LYS A 99 1.09 25.59 46.30
C LYS A 99 1.28 26.96 46.98
N VAL A 100 2.15 27.00 47.98
CA VAL A 100 2.45 28.22 48.74
C VAL A 100 3.47 29.08 47.98
N ILE A 101 3.15 30.38 47.82
CA ILE A 101 4.08 31.42 47.40
C ILE A 101 4.36 32.30 48.62
N THR A 102 5.64 32.40 49.01
CA THR A 102 6.02 33.13 50.22
C THR A 102 6.18 34.62 49.94
N TYR A 103 6.31 35.40 51.00
CA TYR A 103 6.58 36.84 50.86
C TYR A 103 7.96 37.14 50.26
N THR A 104 8.87 36.17 50.21
CA THR A 104 10.19 36.28 49.55
C THR A 104 10.14 35.84 48.09
N GLY A 105 8.94 35.74 47.50
CA GLY A 105 8.75 35.28 46.13
C GLY A 105 8.58 33.77 46.04
N GLY A 106 8.49 33.27 44.82
CA GLY A 106 8.33 31.85 44.54
C GLY A 106 7.86 31.59 43.12
N ASP A 107 7.86 30.33 42.72
CA ASP A 107 7.50 29.90 41.39
C ASP A 107 6.34 28.90 41.39
N PHE A 108 5.71 28.78 40.22
CA PHE A 108 4.81 27.68 39.90
C PHE A 108 5.09 27.16 38.50
N THR A 109 4.78 25.88 38.28
CA THR A 109 4.75 25.26 36.96
C THR A 109 3.37 24.67 36.74
N TYR A 110 2.77 25.03 35.62
CA TYR A 110 1.48 24.53 35.16
C TYR A 110 1.68 23.75 33.87
N THR A 111 1.13 22.54 33.77
CA THR A 111 1.14 21.74 32.54
C THR A 111 -0.24 21.17 32.26
N SER A 112 -0.73 21.42 31.05
CA SER A 112 -2.03 20.95 30.59
C SER A 112 -2.07 20.80 29.07
N ALA A 113 -3.11 20.14 28.57
CA ALA A 113 -3.37 19.92 27.16
C ALA A 113 -4.87 20.07 26.89
N ILE A 114 -5.23 20.56 25.70
CA ILE A 114 -6.61 20.59 25.22
C ILE A 114 -6.71 20.08 23.78
N PRO A 115 -7.88 19.57 23.35
CA PRO A 115 -8.12 19.23 21.96
C PRO A 115 -7.96 20.45 21.05
N TYR A 116 -7.22 20.27 19.96
CA TYR A 116 -7.04 21.29 18.94
C TYR A 116 -8.33 21.53 18.15
N LYS A 117 -8.59 22.79 17.81
CA LYS A 117 -9.66 23.22 16.90
C LYS A 117 -9.08 24.15 15.85
N GLU A 118 -9.57 24.09 14.62
CA GLU A 118 -9.08 24.93 13.51
C GLU A 118 -9.08 26.43 13.81
N ALA A 119 -10.09 26.92 14.55
CA ALA A 119 -10.17 28.31 14.98
C ALA A 119 -8.98 28.76 15.85
N MET A 120 -8.28 27.82 16.51
CA MET A 120 -7.11 28.11 17.34
C MET A 120 -5.87 28.52 16.54
N LYS A 121 -5.85 28.42 15.20
CA LYS A 121 -4.74 28.98 14.39
C LYS A 121 -4.52 30.46 14.68
N LYS A 122 -5.61 31.21 14.83
CA LYS A 122 -5.63 32.64 15.16
C LYS A 122 -6.12 32.86 16.59
N SER A 123 -5.46 32.24 17.56
CA SER A 123 -5.76 32.46 18.97
C SER A 123 -4.74 33.35 19.67
N GLU A 124 -5.07 33.75 20.89
CA GLU A 124 -4.11 34.27 21.87
C GLU A 124 -4.21 33.38 23.12
N LEU A 125 -3.07 32.94 23.65
CA LEU A 125 -3.03 32.32 24.97
C LEU A 125 -3.04 33.45 26.00
N VAL A 126 -4.08 33.52 26.81
CA VAL A 126 -4.21 34.51 27.89
C VAL A 126 -4.30 33.83 29.24
N LEU A 127 -3.72 34.47 30.25
CA LEU A 127 -3.80 34.05 31.63
C LEU A 127 -4.88 34.86 32.34
N ARG A 128 -5.96 34.21 32.75
CA ARG A 128 -7.00 34.82 33.59
C ARG A 128 -6.70 34.51 35.04
N THR A 129 -6.64 35.56 35.83
CA THR A 129 -6.23 35.47 37.23
C THR A 129 -7.30 36.07 38.14
N LYS A 130 -7.68 35.31 39.16
CA LYS A 130 -8.62 35.75 40.19
C LYS A 130 -7.97 35.61 41.55
N ALA A 131 -7.87 36.72 42.29
CA ALA A 131 -7.29 36.74 43.62
C ALA A 131 -8.39 36.89 44.68
N SER A 132 -8.30 36.13 45.77
CA SER A 132 -9.32 36.14 46.83
C SER A 132 -8.70 36.22 48.23
N ILE A 133 -9.33 36.98 49.13
CA ILE A 133 -9.05 36.98 50.58
C ILE A 133 -10.39 36.79 51.29
N LYS A 134 -10.60 35.62 51.89
CA LYS A 134 -11.90 35.21 52.45
C LYS A 134 -13.01 35.37 51.39
N ASP A 135 -14.05 36.14 51.69
CA ASP A 135 -15.24 36.31 50.84
C ASP A 135 -15.08 37.40 49.76
N LYS A 136 -13.92 38.08 49.72
CA LYS A 136 -13.64 39.12 48.72
C LYS A 136 -12.76 38.58 47.61
N SER A 137 -13.19 38.74 46.36
CA SER A 137 -12.41 38.39 45.17
C SER A 137 -12.20 39.59 44.25
N LEU A 138 -11.12 39.56 43.49
CA LEU A 138 -10.77 40.55 42.48
C LEU A 138 -10.20 39.85 41.23
N ASP A 139 -10.81 40.11 40.08
CA ASP A 139 -10.30 39.65 38.79
C ASP A 139 -9.23 40.61 38.25
N PHE A 140 -8.14 40.03 37.76
CA PHE A 140 -7.05 40.75 37.13
C PHE A 140 -7.33 40.89 35.64
N ASP A 141 -6.65 41.85 35.02
CA ASP A 141 -6.77 42.01 33.58
C ASP A 141 -6.07 40.83 32.88
N PRO A 142 -6.67 40.23 31.83
CA PRO A 142 -6.06 39.07 31.16
C PRO A 142 -4.65 39.38 30.66
N PHE A 143 -3.70 38.51 30.99
CA PHE A 143 -2.30 38.68 30.57
C PHE A 143 -1.99 37.80 29.37
N LYS A 144 -1.62 38.39 28.24
CA LYS A 144 -1.26 37.64 27.03
C LYS A 144 0.10 36.95 27.19
N LEU A 145 0.13 35.66 26.89
CA LEU A 145 1.28 34.78 27.07
C LEU A 145 1.91 34.32 25.75
N ALA A 146 1.11 34.02 24.73
CA ALA A 146 1.59 33.55 23.44
C ALA A 146 0.55 33.82 22.33
N ASP A 147 1.02 33.76 21.08
CA ASP A 147 0.22 33.94 19.87
C ASP A 147 -0.03 32.59 19.18
N GLY A 148 -1.30 32.35 18.84
CA GLY A 148 -1.85 31.26 18.04
C GLY A 148 -1.36 29.86 18.35
N VAL A 149 -1.59 28.97 17.38
CA VAL A 149 -1.15 27.57 17.42
C VAL A 149 -0.66 27.16 16.04
N ILE A 150 0.59 26.71 15.94
CA ILE A 150 1.13 26.03 14.75
C ILE A 150 0.44 24.68 14.61
N ALA A 151 -0.14 24.43 13.44
CA ALA A 151 -0.96 23.25 13.19
C ALA A 151 -0.40 22.35 12.09
N THR A 152 0.91 22.36 11.88
CA THR A 152 1.60 21.59 10.82
C THR A 152 1.27 20.10 10.86
N SER A 153 1.04 19.53 12.04
CA SER A 153 0.63 18.13 12.20
C SER A 153 -0.71 17.78 11.52
N THR A 154 -1.58 18.77 11.33
CA THR A 154 -2.87 18.59 10.65
C THR A 154 -2.75 18.41 9.14
N LEU A 155 -1.57 18.67 8.56
CA LEU A 155 -1.35 18.53 7.13
C LEU A 155 -1.31 17.09 6.65
N VAL A 156 -1.17 16.12 7.57
CA VAL A 156 -1.08 14.68 7.28
C VAL A 156 -2.11 14.22 6.27
N GLU A 157 -1.65 13.53 5.23
CA GLU A 157 -2.53 12.99 4.19
C GLU A 157 -3.04 11.61 4.58
N LYS A 158 -4.36 11.45 4.47
CA LYS A 158 -5.10 10.23 4.78
C LYS A 158 -5.82 9.80 3.51
N HIS A 159 -5.19 8.94 2.74
CA HIS A 159 -5.77 8.37 1.52
C HIS A 159 -5.57 6.87 1.48
N ALA A 160 -6.43 6.19 0.71
CA ALA A 160 -6.31 4.76 0.52
C ALA A 160 -5.13 4.42 -0.40
N ARG A 161 -4.33 3.42 -0.01
CA ARG A 161 -3.39 2.72 -0.90
C ARG A 161 -3.84 1.27 -1.05
N SER A 162 -4.95 1.09 -1.75
CA SER A 162 -5.55 -0.21 -1.97
C SER A 162 -4.74 -1.07 -2.95
N ILE A 163 -4.61 -2.34 -2.66
CA ILE A 163 -3.89 -3.33 -3.47
C ILE A 163 -4.92 -4.07 -4.33
N TYR A 164 -4.80 -3.93 -5.65
CA TYR A 164 -5.53 -4.75 -6.61
C TYR A 164 -4.89 -6.14 -6.70
N MET A 165 -5.72 -7.18 -6.69
CA MET A 165 -5.26 -8.54 -7.00
C MET A 165 -5.17 -8.71 -8.51
N LYS A 166 -4.05 -9.25 -8.98
CA LYS A 166 -3.75 -9.37 -10.42
C LYS A 166 -4.63 -10.41 -11.10
N ASP A 167 -4.92 -10.16 -12.37
CA ASP A 167 -5.36 -11.19 -13.31
C ASP A 167 -4.20 -12.12 -13.67
N ASN A 168 -4.56 -13.27 -14.25
CA ASN A 168 -3.65 -14.25 -14.83
C ASN A 168 -3.87 -14.35 -16.34
N TYR A 169 -4.25 -13.25 -17.00
CA TYR A 169 -4.51 -13.27 -18.43
C TYR A 169 -3.22 -13.52 -19.19
N VAL A 170 -3.24 -14.54 -20.05
CA VAL A 170 -2.14 -14.87 -20.95
C VAL A 170 -2.69 -14.81 -22.36
N ARG A 171 -2.15 -13.89 -23.16
CA ARG A 171 -2.62 -13.68 -24.54
C ARG A 171 -2.30 -14.83 -25.46
N ILE A 172 -1.15 -15.50 -25.30
CA ILE A 172 -0.72 -16.59 -26.16
C ILE A 172 -0.66 -17.87 -25.35
N ILE A 173 -1.53 -18.81 -25.66
CA ILE A 173 -1.60 -20.13 -25.02
C ILE A 173 -1.07 -21.16 -26.01
N PRO A 174 0.13 -21.73 -25.78
CA PRO A 174 0.65 -22.79 -26.63
C PRO A 174 -0.11 -24.10 -26.38
N GLU A 175 -0.47 -24.77 -27.47
CA GLU A 175 -1.14 -26.07 -27.52
C GLU A 175 -0.32 -27.01 -28.42
N THR A 176 -0.27 -28.29 -28.06
CA THR A 176 0.35 -29.32 -28.90
C THR A 176 -0.63 -30.48 -29.10
N LYS A 177 -0.86 -30.87 -30.36
CA LYS A 177 -1.60 -32.08 -30.71
C LYS A 177 -0.63 -33.14 -31.21
N MET A 178 -0.75 -34.36 -30.69
CA MET A 178 0.11 -35.49 -31.04
C MET A 178 -0.68 -36.60 -31.74
N ALA A 179 -0.01 -37.32 -32.64
CA ALA A 179 -0.46 -38.61 -33.17
C ALA A 179 0.74 -39.45 -33.63
N ASP A 180 0.57 -40.77 -33.63
CA ASP A 180 1.64 -41.72 -33.91
C ASP A 180 1.29 -42.56 -35.15
N ILE A 181 2.28 -42.75 -36.03
CA ILE A 181 2.18 -43.73 -37.12
C ILE A 181 2.99 -44.95 -36.75
N ASN A 182 2.35 -46.12 -36.68
CA ASN A 182 3.03 -47.37 -36.38
C ASN A 182 3.46 -48.12 -37.65
N TYR A 183 4.57 -48.83 -37.55
CA TYR A 183 5.19 -49.56 -38.66
C TYR A 183 5.29 -51.06 -38.35
N VAL A 184 5.20 -51.85 -39.42
CA VAL A 184 5.56 -53.27 -39.36
C VAL A 184 7.07 -53.41 -39.15
N ILE A 185 7.50 -54.50 -38.54
CA ILE A 185 8.92 -54.82 -38.35
C ILE A 185 9.70 -54.70 -39.66
N ASN A 186 10.88 -54.08 -39.61
CA ASN A 186 11.77 -53.85 -40.76
C ASN A 186 11.15 -53.11 -41.96
N GLN A 187 10.00 -52.45 -41.77
CA GLN A 187 9.30 -51.69 -42.80
C GLN A 187 9.22 -50.20 -42.45
N ALA A 188 9.15 -49.38 -43.50
CA ALA A 188 8.93 -47.93 -43.43
C ALA A 188 7.69 -47.48 -44.21
N ASN A 189 7.01 -48.36 -44.95
CA ASN A 189 5.76 -48.02 -45.62
C ASN A 189 4.61 -47.87 -44.61
N ILE A 190 3.86 -46.77 -44.75
CA ILE A 190 2.67 -46.50 -43.94
C ILE A 190 1.50 -47.31 -44.50
N ARG A 191 0.85 -48.11 -43.66
CA ARG A 191 -0.32 -48.91 -44.06
C ARG A 191 -1.57 -48.02 -44.12
N ASN A 192 -2.52 -48.38 -44.98
CA ASN A 192 -3.80 -47.65 -45.08
C ASN A 192 -4.62 -47.70 -43.76
N SER A 193 -4.44 -48.73 -42.94
CA SER A 193 -5.06 -48.83 -41.61
C SER A 193 -4.54 -47.74 -40.66
N GLU A 194 -3.24 -47.42 -40.71
CA GLU A 194 -2.63 -46.37 -39.87
C GLU A 194 -3.15 -44.98 -40.27
N LEU A 195 -3.33 -44.75 -41.58
CA LEU A 195 -3.86 -43.47 -42.08
C LEU A 195 -5.30 -43.18 -41.62
N LYS A 196 -5.98 -44.20 -41.09
CA LYS A 196 -7.35 -44.18 -40.57
C LYS A 196 -7.39 -44.44 -39.05
N ALA A 197 -6.25 -44.50 -38.37
CA ALA A 197 -6.21 -44.59 -36.93
C ALA A 197 -6.89 -43.36 -36.31
N GLU A 198 -7.42 -43.53 -35.10
CA GLU A 198 -8.23 -42.51 -34.42
C GLU A 198 -7.41 -41.24 -34.17
N ASP A 199 -6.20 -41.37 -33.62
CA ASP A 199 -5.28 -40.28 -33.34
C ASP A 199 -4.87 -39.51 -34.61
N ILE A 200 -4.62 -40.22 -35.71
CA ILE A 200 -4.32 -39.62 -37.02
C ILE A 200 -5.53 -38.87 -37.58
N THR A 201 -6.73 -39.42 -37.41
CA THR A 201 -7.98 -38.76 -37.84
C THR A 201 -8.20 -37.48 -37.03
N LEU A 202 -8.05 -37.55 -35.70
CA LEU A 202 -8.14 -36.40 -34.81
C LEU A 202 -7.07 -35.34 -35.09
N LEU A 203 -5.86 -35.73 -35.48
CA LEU A 203 -4.81 -34.79 -35.88
C LEU A 203 -5.17 -34.04 -37.15
N LYS A 204 -5.68 -34.74 -38.18
CA LYS A 204 -6.13 -34.12 -39.44
C LYS A 204 -7.27 -33.12 -39.20
N GLU A 205 -8.27 -33.53 -38.40
CA GLU A 205 -9.38 -32.66 -38.01
C GLU A 205 -8.87 -31.44 -37.24
N TYR A 206 -7.95 -31.64 -36.30
CA TYR A 206 -7.35 -30.54 -35.53
C TYR A 206 -6.60 -29.55 -36.43
N ILE A 207 -5.76 -30.02 -37.36
CA ILE A 207 -5.06 -29.16 -38.33
C ILE A 207 -6.06 -28.34 -39.15
N SER A 208 -7.13 -28.98 -39.64
CA SER A 208 -8.16 -28.29 -40.41
C SER A 208 -8.92 -27.24 -39.59
N LEU A 209 -9.28 -27.56 -38.35
CA LEU A 209 -9.99 -26.65 -37.45
C LEU A 209 -9.13 -25.44 -37.07
N VAL A 210 -7.86 -25.67 -36.75
CA VAL A 210 -6.91 -24.60 -36.41
C VAL A 210 -6.67 -23.68 -37.60
N SER A 211 -6.49 -24.24 -38.80
CA SER A 211 -6.22 -23.44 -40.01
C SER A 211 -7.38 -22.53 -40.42
N ALA A 212 -8.60 -22.90 -40.04
CA ALA A 212 -9.79 -22.09 -40.30
C ALA A 212 -10.03 -21.00 -39.24
N ASN A 213 -9.32 -21.04 -38.11
CA ASN A 213 -9.55 -20.13 -36.99
C ASN A 213 -8.51 -19.00 -36.98
N PRO A 214 -8.91 -17.73 -37.17
CA PRO A 214 -7.97 -16.60 -37.21
C PRO A 214 -7.25 -16.36 -35.87
N ASN A 215 -7.78 -16.86 -34.76
CA ASN A 215 -7.20 -16.74 -33.43
C ASN A 215 -6.29 -17.92 -33.07
N ARG A 216 -6.00 -18.83 -34.00
CA ARG A 216 -5.07 -19.95 -33.77
C ARG A 216 -4.00 -19.95 -34.84
N GLN A 217 -2.74 -19.96 -34.44
CA GLN A 217 -1.59 -19.92 -35.34
C GLN A 217 -0.81 -21.23 -35.26
N LEU A 218 -0.65 -21.89 -36.39
CA LEU A 218 0.25 -23.04 -36.50
C LEU A 218 1.69 -22.56 -36.43
N LYS A 219 2.45 -23.07 -35.46
CA LYS A 219 3.85 -22.69 -35.22
C LYS A 219 4.84 -23.64 -35.87
N GLY A 220 4.46 -24.90 -36.03
CA GLY A 220 5.26 -25.89 -36.71
C GLY A 220 4.82 -27.31 -36.40
N ALA A 221 5.42 -28.25 -37.09
CA ALA A 221 5.25 -29.68 -36.87
C ALA A 221 6.61 -30.33 -36.61
N VAL A 222 6.70 -31.12 -35.54
CA VAL A 222 7.88 -31.92 -35.21
C VAL A 222 7.55 -33.39 -35.49
N ILE A 223 8.41 -34.05 -36.26
CA ILE A 223 8.27 -35.45 -36.63
C ILE A 223 9.46 -36.20 -36.06
N SER A 224 9.24 -37.01 -35.04
CA SER A 224 10.29 -37.84 -34.42
C SER A 224 10.10 -39.28 -34.82
N SER A 225 11.06 -39.85 -35.55
CA SER A 225 10.95 -41.21 -36.12
C SER A 225 11.98 -42.16 -35.57
N TYR A 226 11.52 -43.38 -35.27
CA TYR A 226 12.27 -44.35 -34.49
C TYR A 226 12.33 -45.73 -35.16
N ALA A 227 13.42 -46.47 -34.93
CA ALA A 227 13.39 -47.93 -35.02
C ALA A 227 13.31 -48.56 -33.61
N SER A 228 12.76 -49.77 -33.56
CA SER A 228 12.70 -50.53 -32.32
C SER A 228 14.09 -51.14 -32.03
N PRO A 229 14.48 -51.29 -30.75
CA PRO A 229 15.76 -51.88 -30.37
C PRO A 229 15.73 -53.41 -30.45
N ASP A 230 15.46 -53.94 -31.66
CA ASP A 230 15.35 -55.37 -31.95
C ASP A 230 16.09 -55.79 -33.25
N GLY A 231 16.97 -54.93 -33.75
CA GLY A 231 17.77 -55.12 -34.96
C GLY A 231 19.20 -54.57 -34.81
N LYS A 232 20.03 -54.74 -35.83
CA LYS A 232 21.39 -54.16 -35.82
C LYS A 232 21.31 -52.64 -35.84
N PHE A 233 22.15 -51.98 -35.06
CA PHE A 233 22.17 -50.52 -34.95
C PHE A 233 22.25 -49.81 -36.32
N ASP A 234 23.19 -50.21 -37.19
CA ASP A 234 23.36 -49.64 -38.54
C ASP A 234 22.13 -49.82 -39.44
N GLU A 235 21.35 -50.89 -39.23
CA GLU A 235 20.12 -51.15 -39.97
C GLU A 235 18.97 -50.31 -39.42
N ASN A 236 18.89 -50.19 -38.09
CA ASN A 236 17.94 -49.36 -37.36
C ASN A 236 18.13 -47.87 -37.64
N GLU A 237 19.37 -47.39 -37.74
CA GLU A 237 19.68 -46.03 -38.14
C GLU A 237 19.08 -45.73 -39.53
N LYS A 238 19.39 -46.56 -40.53
CA LYS A 238 18.84 -46.44 -41.90
C LYS A 238 17.31 -46.57 -41.92
N LEU A 239 16.74 -47.44 -41.10
CA LEU A 239 15.30 -47.66 -41.02
C LEU A 239 14.57 -46.46 -40.43
N SER A 240 15.11 -45.86 -39.37
CA SER A 240 14.57 -44.66 -38.72
C SER A 240 14.51 -43.47 -39.69
N VAL A 241 15.54 -43.29 -40.53
CA VAL A 241 15.58 -42.27 -41.58
C VAL A 241 14.54 -42.51 -42.66
N LYS A 242 14.36 -43.77 -43.10
CA LYS A 242 13.32 -44.12 -44.07
C LYS A 242 11.92 -43.86 -43.53
N ARG A 243 11.67 -44.22 -42.25
CA ARG A 243 10.39 -43.93 -41.56
C ARG A 243 10.15 -42.43 -41.42
N GLY A 244 11.20 -41.67 -41.08
CA GLY A 244 11.16 -40.22 -41.08
C GLY A 244 10.73 -39.66 -42.43
N THR A 245 11.33 -40.15 -43.52
CA THR A 245 10.99 -39.72 -44.89
C THR A 245 9.53 -39.98 -45.24
N THR A 246 8.98 -41.14 -44.85
CA THR A 246 7.57 -41.49 -45.14
C THR A 246 6.59 -40.72 -44.27
N ALA A 247 6.88 -40.54 -42.98
CA ALA A 247 6.07 -39.74 -42.06
C ALA A 247 6.06 -38.27 -42.47
N ASP A 248 7.23 -37.72 -42.81
CA ASP A 248 7.39 -36.38 -43.38
C ASP A 248 6.49 -36.17 -44.59
N LYS A 249 6.55 -37.09 -45.55
CA LYS A 249 5.75 -36.99 -46.76
C LYS A 249 4.26 -37.02 -46.46
N PHE A 250 3.84 -37.84 -45.50
CA PHE A 250 2.46 -37.89 -45.05
C PHE A 250 2.03 -36.57 -44.40
N ILE A 251 2.75 -36.09 -43.37
CA ILE A 251 2.33 -34.90 -42.64
C ILE A 251 2.40 -33.66 -43.52
N LYS A 252 3.46 -33.49 -44.34
CA LYS A 252 3.58 -32.33 -45.25
C LYS A 252 2.39 -32.23 -46.20
N LYS A 253 1.88 -33.38 -46.68
CA LYS A 253 0.69 -33.44 -47.52
C LYS A 253 -0.58 -32.91 -46.84
N GLU A 254 -0.74 -33.14 -45.54
CA GLU A 254 -1.88 -32.60 -44.78
C GLU A 254 -1.81 -31.07 -44.62
N PHE A 255 -0.64 -30.48 -44.85
CA PHE A 255 -0.38 -29.04 -44.78
C PHE A 255 -0.23 -28.34 -46.15
N ASP A 256 -0.35 -29.06 -47.28
CA ASP A 256 -0.11 -28.51 -48.63
C ASP A 256 -0.91 -27.23 -48.94
N LYS A 257 -2.10 -27.10 -48.34
CA LYS A 257 -3.01 -25.96 -48.54
C LYS A 257 -2.85 -24.85 -47.50
N ILE A 258 -1.94 -25.00 -46.54
CA ILE A 258 -1.77 -24.09 -45.41
C ILE A 258 -0.55 -23.20 -45.66
N GLU A 259 -0.79 -21.90 -45.86
CA GLU A 259 0.27 -20.95 -46.21
C GLU A 259 1.38 -20.88 -45.13
N ALA A 260 0.99 -20.92 -43.85
CA ALA A 260 1.93 -20.88 -42.73
C ALA A 260 2.96 -22.04 -42.77
N ALA A 261 2.59 -23.18 -43.36
CA ALA A 261 3.46 -24.35 -43.45
C ALA A 261 4.58 -24.23 -44.50
N LYS A 262 4.53 -23.19 -45.35
CA LYS A 262 5.57 -22.90 -46.34
C LYS A 262 6.76 -22.14 -45.76
N ALA A 263 6.65 -21.65 -44.52
CA ALA A 263 7.74 -20.96 -43.84
C ALA A 263 8.93 -21.90 -43.63
N GLU A 264 10.14 -21.36 -43.80
CA GLU A 264 11.38 -22.09 -43.52
C GLU A 264 11.40 -22.51 -42.04
N GLY A 265 11.73 -23.78 -41.78
CA GLY A 265 11.77 -24.33 -40.41
C GLY A 265 10.41 -24.72 -39.82
N PHE A 266 9.30 -24.64 -40.57
CA PHE A 266 7.98 -25.07 -40.06
C PHE A 266 7.93 -26.58 -39.74
N PHE A 267 8.57 -27.40 -40.57
CA PHE A 267 8.71 -28.84 -40.33
C PHE A 267 10.10 -29.13 -39.78
N ASN A 268 10.16 -29.77 -38.62
CA ASN A 268 11.39 -30.27 -38.03
C ASN A 268 11.33 -31.79 -37.92
N SER A 269 12.27 -32.47 -38.57
CA SER A 269 12.29 -33.93 -38.65
C SER A 269 13.49 -34.47 -37.91
N LEU A 270 13.22 -35.28 -36.89
CA LEU A 270 14.20 -35.89 -36.01
C LEU A 270 14.17 -37.40 -36.21
N THR A 271 15.35 -38.01 -36.29
CA THR A 271 15.50 -39.46 -36.44
C THR A 271 16.36 -39.99 -35.31
N THR A 272 15.89 -41.03 -34.65
CA THR A 272 16.61 -41.74 -33.60
C THR A 272 16.69 -43.20 -34.00
N ALA A 273 17.91 -43.73 -34.10
CA ALA A 273 18.13 -45.11 -34.53
C ALA A 273 17.35 -46.09 -33.64
N GLU A 274 17.46 -45.97 -32.32
CA GLU A 274 16.78 -46.84 -31.36
C GLU A 274 16.22 -46.02 -30.19
N ASP A 275 14.91 -46.09 -29.96
CA ASP A 275 14.21 -45.39 -28.87
C ASP A 275 14.38 -46.12 -27.53
N TRP A 276 15.59 -46.11 -26.96
CA TRP A 276 15.86 -46.78 -25.69
C TRP A 276 15.13 -46.14 -24.50
N ASP A 277 14.88 -44.83 -24.54
CA ASP A 277 14.12 -44.12 -23.50
C ASP A 277 12.63 -44.45 -23.59
N GLY A 278 12.07 -44.51 -24.81
CA GLY A 278 10.73 -45.03 -25.03
C GLY A 278 10.62 -46.49 -24.63
N PHE A 279 11.58 -47.34 -24.99
CA PHE A 279 11.61 -48.75 -24.59
C PHE A 279 11.56 -48.89 -23.07
N LYS A 280 12.38 -48.13 -22.35
CA LYS A 280 12.34 -48.09 -20.88
C LYS A 280 10.95 -47.73 -20.36
N THR A 281 10.34 -46.68 -20.89
CA THR A 281 9.02 -46.19 -20.48
C THR A 281 7.92 -47.24 -20.70
N GLU A 282 7.91 -47.90 -21.86
CA GLU A 282 6.93 -48.95 -22.15
C GLU A 282 7.13 -50.17 -21.23
N VAL A 283 8.38 -50.56 -20.94
CA VAL A 283 8.68 -51.65 -20.00
C VAL A 283 8.24 -51.33 -18.58
N GLU A 284 8.48 -50.11 -18.09
CA GLU A 284 8.03 -49.65 -16.77
C GLU A 284 6.51 -49.79 -16.61
N ASN A 285 5.77 -49.37 -17.64
CA ASN A 285 4.31 -49.40 -17.69
C ASN A 285 3.73 -50.79 -17.99
N SER A 286 4.54 -51.74 -18.44
CA SER A 286 4.11 -53.09 -18.77
C SER A 286 3.89 -53.98 -17.53
N THR A 287 3.22 -55.12 -17.78
CA THR A 287 3.05 -56.22 -16.82
C THR A 287 4.00 -57.40 -17.12
N ILE A 288 5.09 -57.16 -17.86
CA ILE A 288 6.02 -58.20 -18.28
C ILE A 288 6.72 -58.81 -17.05
N GLN A 289 6.80 -60.14 -17.03
CA GLN A 289 7.55 -60.88 -16.02
C GLN A 289 9.05 -60.51 -16.12
N ASP A 290 9.70 -60.30 -14.98
CA ASP A 290 11.12 -59.90 -14.88
C ASP A 290 11.44 -58.50 -15.46
N LYS A 291 10.46 -57.60 -15.55
CA LYS A 291 10.69 -56.20 -16.00
C LYS A 291 11.78 -55.47 -15.21
N ASP A 292 11.92 -55.72 -13.91
CA ASP A 292 12.96 -55.10 -13.08
C ASP A 292 14.37 -55.51 -13.51
N LEU A 293 14.53 -56.71 -14.07
CA LEU A 293 15.80 -57.18 -14.61
C LEU A 293 16.12 -56.46 -15.94
N ILE A 294 15.12 -56.25 -16.79
CA ILE A 294 15.26 -55.47 -18.03
C ILE A 294 15.66 -54.02 -17.70
N LEU A 295 14.97 -53.38 -16.75
CA LEU A 295 15.29 -52.01 -16.32
C LEU A 295 16.70 -51.90 -15.72
N ARG A 296 17.14 -52.94 -14.99
CA ARG A 296 18.51 -53.03 -14.48
C ARG A 296 19.53 -53.09 -15.61
N VAL A 297 19.31 -53.91 -16.65
CA VAL A 297 20.19 -53.96 -17.83
C VAL A 297 20.29 -52.60 -18.51
N LEU A 298 19.17 -51.89 -18.69
CA LEU A 298 19.17 -50.54 -19.27
C LEU A 298 19.98 -49.53 -18.43
N SER A 299 20.00 -49.70 -17.10
CA SER A 299 20.78 -48.85 -16.19
C SER A 299 22.28 -49.21 -16.13
N MET A 300 22.62 -50.50 -16.28
CA MET A 300 23.98 -51.01 -16.13
C MET A 300 24.83 -50.81 -17.38
N TYR A 301 24.21 -50.92 -18.56
CA TYR A 301 24.90 -50.82 -19.84
C TYR A 301 24.44 -49.56 -20.56
N SER A 302 25.39 -48.81 -21.12
CA SER A 302 25.11 -47.65 -21.99
C SER A 302 25.20 -48.01 -23.48
N ASP A 303 25.93 -49.09 -23.81
CA ASP A 303 26.11 -49.57 -25.17
C ASP A 303 24.83 -50.26 -25.70
N PRO A 304 24.26 -49.81 -26.84
CA PRO A 304 23.03 -50.37 -27.40
C PRO A 304 23.11 -51.86 -27.76
N GLU A 305 24.23 -52.33 -28.30
CA GLU A 305 24.39 -53.73 -28.71
C GLU A 305 24.48 -54.65 -27.49
N VAL A 306 25.16 -54.18 -26.44
CA VAL A 306 25.23 -54.90 -25.17
C VAL A 306 23.85 -54.97 -24.51
N ARG A 307 23.09 -53.86 -24.48
CA ARG A 307 21.71 -53.83 -23.96
C ARG A 307 20.84 -54.84 -24.69
N GLU A 308 20.84 -54.80 -26.02
CA GLU A 308 20.01 -55.67 -26.84
C GLU A 308 20.35 -57.16 -26.62
N LYS A 309 21.64 -57.50 -26.57
CA LYS A 309 22.11 -58.88 -26.34
C LYS A 309 21.67 -59.41 -24.97
N GLU A 310 21.86 -58.63 -23.91
CA GLU A 310 21.49 -59.07 -22.56
C GLU A 310 19.97 -59.21 -22.41
N ILE A 311 19.18 -58.32 -23.03
CA ILE A 311 17.71 -58.42 -23.03
C ILE A 311 17.24 -59.64 -23.83
N LYS A 312 17.85 -59.92 -25.00
CA LYS A 312 17.54 -61.10 -25.84
C LYS A 312 17.79 -62.44 -25.13
N ASN A 313 18.74 -62.48 -24.19
CA ASN A 313 19.04 -63.69 -23.42
C ASN A 313 17.94 -64.04 -22.37
N MET A 314 17.03 -63.12 -22.07
CA MET A 314 15.92 -63.32 -21.14
C MET A 314 14.71 -63.93 -21.85
N SER A 315 14.78 -65.22 -22.20
CA SER A 315 13.86 -65.87 -23.15
C SER A 315 12.37 -65.61 -22.93
N SER A 316 11.83 -65.77 -21.72
CA SER A 316 10.41 -65.55 -21.42
C SER A 316 10.01 -64.06 -21.47
N ALA A 317 10.83 -63.19 -20.88
CA ALA A 317 10.59 -61.75 -20.88
C ALA A 317 10.71 -61.15 -22.29
N PHE A 318 11.63 -61.67 -23.11
CA PHE A 318 11.84 -61.22 -24.48
C PHE A 318 10.68 -61.59 -25.42
N GLU A 319 10.03 -62.75 -25.24
CA GLU A 319 8.83 -63.09 -26.02
C GLU A 319 7.65 -62.16 -25.69
N ALA A 320 7.51 -61.75 -24.42
CA ALA A 320 6.53 -60.74 -24.03
C ALA A 320 6.90 -59.35 -24.60
N LEU A 321 8.18 -58.97 -24.58
CA LEU A 321 8.63 -57.71 -25.20
C LEU A 321 8.34 -57.65 -26.70
N LYS A 322 8.52 -58.76 -27.44
CA LYS A 322 8.22 -58.84 -28.89
C LYS A 322 6.77 -58.60 -29.23
N THR A 323 5.87 -58.99 -28.34
CA THR A 323 4.42 -58.96 -28.57
C THR A 323 3.81 -57.68 -28.04
N ASP A 324 4.25 -57.21 -26.86
CA ASP A 324 3.57 -56.16 -26.12
C ASP A 324 4.28 -54.80 -26.16
N VAL A 325 5.61 -54.76 -26.36
CA VAL A 325 6.42 -53.52 -26.24
C VAL A 325 7.08 -53.11 -27.54
N LEU A 326 7.90 -53.98 -28.14
CA LEU A 326 8.65 -53.67 -29.36
C LEU A 326 7.76 -53.19 -30.54
N PRO A 327 6.53 -53.69 -30.73
CA PRO A 327 5.64 -53.16 -31.76
C PRO A 327 5.26 -51.69 -31.57
N THR A 328 5.07 -51.22 -30.32
CA THR A 328 4.65 -49.83 -30.03
C THR A 328 5.79 -48.82 -30.22
N LEU A 329 7.04 -49.29 -30.25
CA LEU A 329 8.23 -48.47 -30.48
C LEU A 329 8.56 -48.29 -31.97
N ARG A 330 7.91 -49.05 -32.85
CA ARG A 330 8.07 -48.93 -34.31
C ARG A 330 7.19 -47.79 -34.80
N ARG A 331 7.55 -46.56 -34.48
CA ARG A 331 6.66 -45.40 -34.70
C ARG A 331 7.36 -44.16 -35.24
N SER A 332 6.55 -43.29 -35.84
CA SER A 332 6.86 -41.89 -36.04
C SER A 332 5.85 -41.05 -35.25
N LYS A 333 6.33 -40.30 -34.26
CA LYS A 333 5.53 -39.36 -33.48
C LYS A 333 5.43 -38.04 -34.21
N MET A 334 4.23 -37.53 -34.39
CA MET A 334 3.98 -36.23 -35.01
C MET A 334 3.38 -35.30 -33.97
N MET A 335 4.01 -34.15 -33.77
CA MET A 335 3.57 -33.11 -32.84
C MET A 335 3.30 -31.83 -33.62
N VAL A 336 2.07 -31.35 -33.61
CA VAL A 336 1.68 -30.08 -34.22
C VAL A 336 1.52 -29.04 -33.12
N ASN A 337 2.33 -27.99 -33.19
CA ASN A 337 2.34 -26.89 -32.22
C ASN A 337 1.50 -25.72 -32.73
N VAL A 338 0.65 -25.21 -31.86
CA VAL A 338 -0.32 -24.14 -32.15
C VAL A 338 -0.30 -23.11 -31.04
N ASP A 339 -0.28 -21.84 -31.40
CA ASP A 339 -0.51 -20.73 -30.48
C ASP A 339 -1.98 -20.31 -30.59
N THR A 340 -2.76 -20.45 -29.51
CA THR A 340 -4.08 -19.81 -29.40
C THR A 340 -3.88 -18.37 -28.91
N ILE A 341 -4.30 -17.41 -29.73
CA ILE A 341 -4.12 -15.98 -29.51
C ILE A 341 -5.44 -15.38 -29.02
N GLY A 342 -5.45 -14.95 -27.77
CA GLY A 342 -6.53 -14.18 -27.16
C GLY A 342 -6.60 -12.75 -27.69
N ARG A 343 -7.66 -12.04 -27.29
CA ARG A 343 -7.92 -10.64 -27.64
C ARG A 343 -6.73 -9.74 -27.27
N SER A 344 -6.47 -8.71 -28.07
CA SER A 344 -5.58 -7.61 -27.66
C SER A 344 -6.22 -6.76 -26.57
N ASP A 345 -5.43 -5.93 -25.89
CA ASP A 345 -5.90 -5.03 -24.84
C ASP A 345 -7.04 -4.12 -25.31
N GLU A 346 -6.94 -3.60 -26.55
CA GLU A 346 -8.00 -2.77 -27.15
C GLU A 346 -9.27 -3.58 -27.41
N GLN A 347 -9.13 -4.83 -27.87
CA GLN A 347 -10.27 -5.73 -28.09
C GLN A 347 -10.91 -6.17 -26.78
N ILE A 348 -10.12 -6.39 -25.73
CA ILE A 348 -10.58 -6.71 -24.37
C ILE A 348 -11.40 -5.56 -23.82
N LEU A 349 -10.87 -4.33 -23.88
CA LEU A 349 -11.59 -3.14 -23.41
C LEU A 349 -12.88 -2.90 -24.19
N ALA A 350 -12.85 -3.07 -25.52
CA ALA A 350 -14.04 -2.92 -26.36
C ALA A 350 -15.11 -3.98 -26.01
N GLN A 351 -14.70 -5.24 -25.86
CA GLN A 351 -15.60 -6.34 -25.50
C GLN A 351 -16.17 -6.18 -24.09
N ALA A 352 -15.36 -5.74 -23.12
CA ALA A 352 -15.81 -5.56 -21.74
C ALA A 352 -16.87 -4.46 -21.62
N LYS A 353 -16.84 -3.47 -22.52
CA LYS A 353 -17.85 -2.40 -22.60
C LYS A 353 -19.11 -2.82 -23.33
N SER A 354 -19.02 -3.71 -24.32
CA SER A 354 -20.16 -4.13 -25.12
C SER A 354 -20.91 -5.31 -24.52
N ASP A 355 -20.20 -6.39 -24.19
CA ASP A 355 -20.75 -7.64 -23.69
C ASP A 355 -19.66 -8.41 -22.92
N PRO A 356 -19.56 -8.21 -21.59
CA PRO A 356 -18.60 -8.93 -20.76
C PRO A 356 -19.00 -10.39 -20.50
N GLU A 357 -20.24 -10.82 -20.76
CA GLU A 357 -20.68 -12.18 -20.44
C GLU A 357 -19.95 -13.24 -21.26
N VAL A 358 -19.61 -12.91 -22.52
CA VAL A 358 -18.86 -13.78 -23.43
C VAL A 358 -17.35 -13.83 -23.16
N MET A 359 -16.83 -12.97 -22.29
CA MET A 359 -15.40 -12.92 -21.94
C MET A 359 -15.06 -13.92 -20.85
N SER A 360 -13.86 -14.46 -20.82
CA SER A 360 -13.38 -15.23 -19.67
C SER A 360 -13.21 -14.35 -18.43
N ILE A 361 -13.19 -14.96 -17.24
CA ILE A 361 -12.95 -14.21 -15.99
C ILE A 361 -11.61 -13.46 -16.01
N GLU A 362 -10.56 -14.07 -16.58
CA GLU A 362 -9.25 -13.42 -16.69
C GLU A 362 -9.26 -12.23 -17.64
N GLU A 363 -9.97 -12.30 -18.77
CA GLU A 363 -10.12 -11.14 -19.66
C GLU A 363 -10.87 -9.99 -18.98
N ILE A 364 -11.92 -10.26 -18.19
CA ILE A 364 -12.67 -9.20 -17.50
C ILE A 364 -11.82 -8.57 -16.38
N LEU A 365 -11.10 -9.38 -15.61
CA LEU A 365 -10.18 -8.87 -14.60
C LEU A 365 -9.07 -8.03 -15.25
N HIS A 366 -8.53 -8.49 -16.38
CA HIS A 366 -7.54 -7.76 -17.16
C HIS A 366 -8.08 -6.43 -17.70
N ALA A 367 -9.32 -6.41 -18.20
CA ALA A 367 -9.99 -5.18 -18.62
C ALA A 367 -10.03 -4.14 -17.48
N GLY A 368 -10.33 -4.57 -16.25
CA GLY A 368 -10.29 -3.72 -15.06
C GLY A 368 -8.90 -3.20 -14.71
N THR A 369 -7.85 -3.99 -14.97
CA THR A 369 -6.44 -3.54 -14.84
C THR A 369 -6.10 -2.46 -15.88
N LEU A 370 -6.52 -2.66 -17.14
CA LEU A 370 -6.24 -1.77 -18.27
C LEU A 370 -7.02 -0.46 -18.24
N ALA A 371 -8.22 -0.46 -17.67
CA ALA A 371 -9.06 0.73 -17.62
C ALA A 371 -8.39 1.88 -16.87
N THR A 372 -8.55 3.11 -17.36
CA THR A 372 -8.03 4.32 -16.69
C THR A 372 -9.10 5.04 -15.88
N ASP A 373 -10.35 5.02 -16.35
CA ASP A 373 -11.50 5.56 -15.65
C ASP A 373 -11.95 4.65 -14.49
N ALA A 374 -12.21 5.24 -13.32
CA ALA A 374 -12.55 4.49 -12.13
C ALA A 374 -13.95 3.87 -12.17
N ASN A 375 -14.90 4.45 -12.94
CA ASN A 375 -16.22 3.85 -13.13
C ASN A 375 -16.15 2.66 -14.09
N ASP A 376 -15.37 2.76 -15.17
CA ASP A 376 -15.08 1.63 -16.06
C ASP A 376 -14.45 0.46 -15.28
N LYS A 377 -13.44 0.74 -14.43
CA LYS A 377 -12.85 -0.27 -13.52
C LYS A 377 -13.90 -0.96 -12.66
N LEU A 378 -14.76 -0.15 -12.01
CA LEU A 378 -15.80 -0.67 -11.15
C LEU A 378 -16.78 -1.56 -11.93
N ALA A 379 -17.20 -1.14 -13.12
CA ALA A 379 -18.12 -1.90 -13.96
C ALA A 379 -17.52 -3.26 -14.36
N PHE A 380 -16.26 -3.30 -14.80
CA PHE A 380 -15.60 -4.54 -15.19
C PHE A 380 -15.39 -5.47 -14.00
N PHE A 381 -14.92 -4.97 -12.85
CA PHE A 381 -14.75 -5.83 -11.68
C PHE A 381 -16.08 -6.33 -11.11
N LYS A 382 -17.18 -5.57 -11.24
CA LYS A 382 -18.52 -6.07 -10.92
C LYS A 382 -18.94 -7.19 -11.85
N ALA A 383 -18.74 -7.04 -13.17
CA ALA A 383 -19.01 -8.11 -14.13
C ALA A 383 -18.18 -9.37 -13.82
N ALA A 384 -16.92 -9.22 -13.40
CA ALA A 384 -16.09 -10.34 -12.95
C ALA A 384 -16.69 -11.04 -11.70
N ALA A 385 -17.19 -10.27 -10.74
CA ALA A 385 -17.80 -10.79 -9.51
C ALA A 385 -19.16 -11.45 -9.77
N GLU A 386 -19.89 -11.02 -10.80
CA GLU A 386 -21.14 -11.66 -11.26
C GLU A 386 -20.85 -12.96 -12.01
N LYS A 387 -19.81 -12.97 -12.87
CA LYS A 387 -19.39 -14.16 -13.61
C LYS A 387 -18.85 -15.27 -12.71
N ASP A 388 -18.08 -14.90 -11.70
CA ASP A 388 -17.61 -15.83 -10.67
C ASP A 388 -17.78 -15.24 -9.26
N PRO A 389 -18.91 -15.54 -8.59
CA PRO A 389 -19.19 -15.08 -7.24
C PRO A 389 -18.20 -15.56 -6.18
N LYS A 390 -17.39 -16.59 -6.44
CA LYS A 390 -16.35 -17.10 -5.53
C LYS A 390 -14.95 -16.57 -5.87
N CYS A 391 -14.82 -15.69 -6.84
CA CYS A 391 -13.54 -15.07 -7.18
C CYS A 391 -13.21 -13.95 -6.16
N ILE A 392 -12.31 -14.23 -5.23
CA ILE A 392 -11.80 -13.23 -4.26
C ILE A 392 -11.25 -11.98 -4.96
N ARG A 393 -10.54 -12.16 -6.08
CA ARG A 393 -9.91 -11.08 -6.85
C ARG A 393 -10.94 -10.08 -7.35
N ALA A 394 -12.09 -10.57 -7.82
CA ALA A 394 -13.18 -9.75 -8.30
C ALA A 394 -13.77 -8.89 -7.18
N HIS A 395 -14.19 -9.50 -6.06
CA HIS A 395 -14.75 -8.73 -4.92
C HIS A 395 -13.76 -7.76 -4.30
N ASN A 396 -12.48 -8.16 -4.17
CA ASN A 396 -11.42 -7.26 -3.70
C ASN A 396 -11.26 -6.06 -4.63
N ASN A 397 -11.18 -6.30 -5.94
CA ASN A 397 -10.94 -5.24 -6.92
C ASN A 397 -12.15 -4.31 -7.08
N VAL A 398 -13.38 -4.80 -6.88
CA VAL A 398 -14.58 -3.96 -6.71
C VAL A 398 -14.40 -3.01 -5.53
N GLY A 399 -13.97 -3.50 -4.37
CA GLY A 399 -13.70 -2.67 -3.19
C GLY A 399 -12.63 -1.60 -3.44
N CYS A 400 -11.54 -1.96 -4.13
CA CYS A 400 -10.49 -1.01 -4.51
C CYS A 400 -11.01 0.09 -5.44
N ALA A 401 -11.80 -0.26 -6.46
CA ALA A 401 -12.41 0.71 -7.36
C ALA A 401 -13.38 1.63 -6.61
N LEU A 402 -14.22 1.10 -5.71
CA LEU A 402 -15.12 1.90 -4.87
C LEU A 402 -14.37 2.86 -3.94
N LEU A 403 -13.26 2.45 -3.35
CA LEU A 403 -12.42 3.34 -2.55
C LEU A 403 -11.85 4.49 -3.39
N SER A 404 -11.38 4.23 -4.61
CA SER A 404 -10.89 5.29 -5.51
C SER A 404 -11.99 6.28 -5.93
N LEU A 405 -13.24 5.84 -5.93
CA LEU A 405 -14.42 6.67 -6.18
C LEU A 405 -14.95 7.39 -4.92
N GLY A 406 -14.25 7.29 -3.78
CA GLY A 406 -14.67 7.92 -2.53
C GLY A 406 -15.91 7.28 -1.88
N LYS A 407 -16.16 5.99 -2.13
CA LYS A 407 -17.32 5.24 -1.62
C LYS A 407 -16.88 4.19 -0.58
N PRO A 408 -16.40 4.60 0.60
CA PRO A 408 -15.81 3.68 1.57
C PRO A 408 -16.81 2.67 2.16
N ASP A 409 -18.09 3.04 2.30
CA ASP A 409 -19.12 2.12 2.83
C ASP A 409 -19.45 1.00 1.84
N GLU A 410 -19.61 1.34 0.55
CA GLU A 410 -19.79 0.35 -0.50
C GLU A 410 -18.54 -0.54 -0.66
N ALA A 411 -17.36 0.06 -0.55
CA ALA A 411 -16.10 -0.69 -0.60
C ALA A 411 -15.98 -1.70 0.55
N LEU A 412 -16.39 -1.33 1.77
CA LEU A 412 -16.42 -2.23 2.91
C LEU A 412 -17.27 -3.46 2.63
N ALA A 413 -18.47 -3.27 2.05
CA ALA A 413 -19.35 -4.38 1.69
C ALA A 413 -18.72 -5.32 0.63
N ALA A 414 -17.95 -4.78 -0.31
CA ALA A 414 -17.22 -5.59 -1.28
C ALA A 414 -16.05 -6.37 -0.64
N PHE A 415 -15.29 -5.73 0.25
CA PHE A 415 -14.23 -6.41 0.99
C PHE A 415 -14.76 -7.46 1.97
N ASP A 416 -15.94 -7.26 2.56
CA ASP A 416 -16.59 -8.28 3.39
C ASP A 416 -16.97 -9.53 2.56
N LYS A 417 -17.39 -9.36 1.31
CA LYS A 417 -17.59 -10.48 0.37
C LYS A 417 -16.28 -11.19 0.05
N ALA A 418 -15.20 -10.45 -0.22
CA ALA A 418 -13.88 -11.03 -0.46
C ALA A 418 -13.38 -11.81 0.79
N LYS A 419 -13.53 -11.21 1.97
CA LYS A 419 -13.17 -11.79 3.27
C LYS A 419 -13.94 -13.08 3.57
N ALA A 420 -15.21 -13.16 3.18
CA ALA A 420 -16.03 -14.36 3.34
C ALA A 420 -15.56 -15.53 2.48
N ILE A 421 -14.87 -15.26 1.36
CA ILE A 421 -14.21 -16.28 0.53
C ILE A 421 -12.89 -16.67 1.18
N GLU A 422 -12.04 -15.67 1.46
CA GLU A 422 -10.74 -15.86 2.11
C GLU A 422 -10.30 -14.58 2.81
N ASN A 423 -9.91 -14.68 4.08
CA ASN A 423 -9.46 -13.55 4.89
C ASN A 423 -7.93 -13.43 4.89
N ASN A 424 -7.35 -13.05 3.74
CA ASN A 424 -5.91 -12.87 3.59
C ASN A 424 -5.46 -11.42 3.82
N ASP A 425 -4.14 -11.23 3.82
CA ASP A 425 -3.51 -9.95 4.16
C ASP A 425 -3.81 -8.83 3.15
N VAL A 426 -4.06 -9.16 1.87
CA VAL A 426 -4.49 -8.15 0.87
C VAL A 426 -5.87 -7.59 1.23
N VAL A 427 -6.81 -8.46 1.58
CA VAL A 427 -8.17 -8.04 2.01
C VAL A 427 -8.09 -7.25 3.32
N LYS A 428 -7.27 -7.68 4.28
CA LYS A 428 -7.06 -6.93 5.54
C LYS A 428 -6.45 -5.55 5.30
N ASN A 429 -5.42 -5.45 4.45
CA ASN A 429 -4.80 -4.18 4.05
C ASN A 429 -5.86 -3.22 3.51
N ASN A 430 -6.65 -3.68 2.55
CA ASN A 430 -7.63 -2.85 1.88
C ASN A 430 -8.77 -2.42 2.83
N THR A 431 -9.21 -3.33 3.70
CA THR A 431 -10.19 -3.02 4.76
C THR A 431 -9.62 -2.01 5.77
N GLY A 432 -8.34 -2.11 6.13
CA GLY A 432 -7.66 -1.16 7.00
C GLY A 432 -7.69 0.26 6.40
N PHE A 433 -7.48 0.38 5.09
CA PHE A 433 -7.62 1.67 4.39
C PHE A 433 -9.03 2.22 4.35
N VAL A 434 -10.07 1.36 4.29
CA VAL A 434 -11.46 1.82 4.45
C VAL A 434 -11.63 2.53 5.79
N TYR A 435 -11.20 1.89 6.89
CA TYR A 435 -11.33 2.46 8.22
C TYR A 435 -10.48 3.72 8.41
N LEU A 436 -9.27 3.77 7.83
CA LEU A 436 -8.41 4.95 7.85
C LEU A 436 -9.08 6.16 7.17
N VAL A 437 -9.70 5.96 5.99
CA VAL A 437 -10.43 7.02 5.28
C VAL A 437 -11.68 7.45 6.03
N LYS A 438 -12.38 6.52 6.70
CA LYS A 438 -13.53 6.81 7.57
C LYS A 438 -13.15 7.50 8.90
N GLY A 439 -11.86 7.58 9.23
CA GLY A 439 -11.36 8.17 10.47
C GLY A 439 -11.32 7.21 11.68
N ASP A 440 -11.68 5.94 11.50
CA ASP A 440 -11.60 4.91 12.56
C ASP A 440 -10.18 4.34 12.62
N MET A 441 -9.27 5.13 13.19
CA MET A 441 -7.84 4.81 13.24
C MET A 441 -7.53 3.58 14.08
N ALA A 442 -8.35 3.29 15.10
CA ALA A 442 -8.17 2.13 15.96
C ALA A 442 -8.38 0.82 15.19
N LYS A 443 -9.47 0.71 14.42
CA LYS A 443 -9.71 -0.48 13.59
C LYS A 443 -8.72 -0.60 12.44
N ALA A 444 -8.33 0.52 11.83
CA ALA A 444 -7.31 0.50 10.79
C ALA A 444 -5.98 -0.07 11.32
N GLU A 445 -5.54 0.40 12.48
CA GLU A 445 -4.32 -0.09 13.15
C GLU A 445 -4.41 -1.57 13.52
N GLU A 446 -5.54 -2.01 14.08
CA GLU A 446 -5.79 -3.42 14.41
C GLU A 446 -5.63 -4.31 13.17
N LEU A 447 -6.26 -3.93 12.05
CA LEU A 447 -6.19 -4.69 10.81
C LEU A 447 -4.77 -4.77 10.25
N PHE A 448 -4.06 -3.64 10.19
CA PHE A 448 -2.68 -3.62 9.71
C PHE A 448 -1.74 -4.46 10.59
N ASN A 449 -1.92 -4.43 11.91
CA ASN A 449 -1.11 -5.22 12.84
C ASN A 449 -1.47 -6.72 12.86
N SER A 450 -2.68 -7.09 12.40
CA SER A 450 -3.13 -8.49 12.31
C SER A 450 -2.63 -9.23 11.06
N MET A 451 -1.88 -8.55 10.18
CA MET A 451 -1.32 -9.14 8.97
C MET A 451 -0.13 -10.04 9.32
N THR A 452 0.00 -11.17 8.61
CA THR A 452 1.15 -12.08 8.77
C THR A 452 2.44 -11.49 8.20
N ALA A 453 2.31 -10.70 7.13
CA ALA A 453 3.41 -9.94 6.55
C ALA A 453 2.95 -8.50 6.26
N ALA A 454 3.62 -7.52 6.86
CA ALA A 454 3.32 -6.11 6.61
C ALA A 454 3.71 -5.73 5.17
N THR A 455 2.76 -5.18 4.41
CA THR A 455 2.98 -4.65 3.07
C THR A 455 3.56 -3.24 3.12
N THR A 456 4.05 -2.72 1.99
CA THR A 456 4.49 -1.31 1.90
C THR A 456 3.32 -0.37 2.21
N GLU A 457 2.13 -0.71 1.74
CA GLU A 457 0.90 0.04 1.94
C GLU A 457 0.46 0.01 3.40
N SER A 458 0.43 -1.15 4.07
CA SER A 458 0.02 -1.23 5.47
C SER A 458 0.99 -0.51 6.40
N LYS A 459 2.30 -0.58 6.12
CA LYS A 459 3.32 0.23 6.81
C LYS A 459 3.06 1.72 6.61
N TRP A 460 2.76 2.17 5.39
CA TRP A 460 2.40 3.55 5.15
C TRP A 460 1.15 3.96 5.96
N GLY A 461 0.13 3.11 6.03
CA GLY A 461 -1.08 3.33 6.84
C GLY A 461 -0.77 3.47 8.33
N LEU A 462 0.06 2.59 8.88
CA LEU A 462 0.56 2.68 10.27
C LEU A 462 1.36 3.96 10.52
N GLY A 463 2.16 4.40 9.54
CA GLY A 463 2.87 5.68 9.59
C GLY A 463 1.92 6.88 9.71
N VAL A 464 0.83 6.90 8.93
CA VAL A 464 -0.21 7.94 9.01
C VAL A 464 -0.91 7.95 10.38
N ILE A 465 -1.21 6.77 10.90
CA ILE A 465 -1.82 6.62 12.24
C ILE A 465 -0.85 7.15 13.31
N ALA A 466 0.43 6.80 13.22
CA ALA A 466 1.46 7.27 14.14
C ALA A 466 1.61 8.81 14.11
N VAL A 467 1.59 9.45 12.94
CA VAL A 467 1.57 10.94 12.85
C VAL A 467 0.33 11.51 13.54
N THR A 468 -0.84 10.90 13.32
CA THR A 468 -2.11 11.35 13.93
C THR A 468 -2.10 11.21 15.46
N LYS A 469 -1.32 10.27 16.01
CA LYS A 469 -1.11 10.09 17.46
C LYS A 469 0.04 10.94 18.04
N GLY A 470 0.80 11.64 17.20
CA GLY A 470 1.99 12.37 17.63
C GLY A 470 3.23 11.49 17.83
N GLU A 471 3.21 10.24 17.36
CA GLU A 471 4.30 9.26 17.50
C GLU A 471 5.29 9.35 16.33
N TYR A 472 5.96 10.50 16.16
CA TYR A 472 6.72 10.80 14.94
C TYR A 472 7.91 9.88 14.68
N ASP A 473 8.60 9.39 15.72
CA ASP A 473 9.66 8.40 15.57
C ASP A 473 9.15 7.11 14.92
N LYS A 474 8.01 6.60 15.41
CA LYS A 474 7.38 5.41 14.82
C LYS A 474 6.92 5.69 13.40
N ALA A 475 6.33 6.87 13.16
CA ALA A 475 5.88 7.26 11.83
C ALA A 475 7.03 7.23 10.80
N VAL A 476 8.18 7.84 11.12
CA VAL A 476 9.37 7.82 10.25
C VAL A 476 9.84 6.38 10.00
N ASN A 477 9.85 5.52 11.02
CA ASN A 477 10.24 4.12 10.87
C ASN A 477 9.26 3.33 9.97
N TYR A 478 7.95 3.58 10.11
CA TYR A 478 6.93 2.94 9.30
C TYR A 478 7.00 3.34 7.83
N PHE A 479 7.19 4.63 7.53
CA PHE A 479 7.36 5.09 6.14
C PHE A 479 8.67 4.61 5.50
N GLY A 480 9.69 4.32 6.30
CA GLY A 480 10.95 3.77 5.80
C GLY A 480 11.75 4.80 4.98
N THR A 481 12.26 4.36 3.82
CA THR A 481 13.18 5.15 2.98
C THR A 481 12.54 5.70 1.71
N GLU A 482 11.33 5.27 1.36
CA GLU A 482 10.64 5.75 0.15
C GLU A 482 10.22 7.21 0.34
N PRO A 483 10.73 8.16 -0.46
CA PRO A 483 10.40 9.56 -0.30
C PRO A 483 8.91 9.81 -0.54
N CYS A 484 8.22 10.30 0.47
CA CYS A 484 6.83 10.71 0.34
C CYS A 484 6.51 11.91 1.25
N PHE A 485 5.40 12.58 0.95
CA PHE A 485 4.95 13.75 1.70
C PHE A 485 4.83 13.48 3.21
N ASN A 486 4.14 12.40 3.60
CA ASN A 486 3.93 12.10 5.02
C ASN A 486 5.23 11.73 5.76
N LEU A 487 6.22 11.14 5.07
CA LEU A 487 7.55 10.92 5.64
C LEU A 487 8.24 12.25 5.93
N ALA A 488 8.28 13.16 4.97
CA ALA A 488 8.85 14.49 5.17
C ALA A 488 8.12 15.25 6.29
N LEU A 489 6.78 15.17 6.33
CA LEU A 489 5.99 15.77 7.39
C LEU A 489 6.35 15.20 8.77
N ALA A 490 6.44 13.87 8.90
CA ALA A 490 6.84 13.22 10.15
C ALA A 490 8.25 13.66 10.59
N GLN A 491 9.18 13.83 9.65
CA GLN A 491 10.53 14.34 9.92
C GLN A 491 10.50 15.80 10.42
N VAL A 492 9.69 16.68 9.80
CA VAL A 492 9.51 18.07 10.31
C VAL A 492 8.96 18.08 11.73
N LEU A 493 7.93 17.27 12.00
CA LEU A 493 7.26 17.20 13.30
C LEU A 493 8.14 16.59 14.39
N LYS A 494 9.05 15.69 14.02
CA LYS A 494 10.10 15.16 14.88
C LYS A 494 11.21 16.19 15.18
N GLY A 495 11.36 17.21 14.33
CA GLY A 495 12.44 18.22 14.42
C GLY A 495 13.61 17.99 13.45
N ASP A 496 13.58 16.95 12.62
CA ASP A 496 14.62 16.61 11.64
C ASP A 496 14.42 17.39 10.31
N VAL A 497 14.36 18.73 10.39
CA VAL A 497 13.95 19.59 9.26
C VAL A 497 14.90 19.48 8.04
N THR A 498 16.20 19.32 8.26
CA THR A 498 17.18 19.11 7.16
C THR A 498 16.92 17.80 6.41
N LYS A 499 16.53 16.74 7.13
CA LYS A 499 16.19 15.44 6.51
C LYS A 499 14.88 15.52 5.74
N ALA A 500 13.91 16.28 6.27
CA ALA A 500 12.66 16.57 5.57
C ALA A 500 12.90 17.28 4.24
N LYS A 501 13.80 18.27 4.22
CA LYS A 501 14.21 18.95 2.98
C LYS A 501 14.75 17.96 1.95
N ALA A 502 15.72 17.12 2.34
CA ALA A 502 16.31 16.12 1.45
C ALA A 502 15.25 15.12 0.91
N THR A 503 14.30 14.73 1.76
CA THR A 503 13.20 13.85 1.38
C THR A 503 12.28 14.51 0.35
N LEU A 504 11.88 15.77 0.57
CA LEU A 504 11.05 16.55 -0.36
C LEU A 504 11.73 16.79 -1.71
N ASP A 505 13.04 17.05 -1.69
CA ASP A 505 13.83 17.28 -2.91
C ASP A 505 14.05 15.98 -3.72
N SER A 506 13.92 14.81 -3.08
CA SER A 506 14.05 13.49 -3.72
C SER A 506 12.74 12.93 -4.27
N MET A 507 11.61 13.60 -4.04
CA MET A 507 10.31 13.16 -4.57
C MET A 507 10.21 13.42 -6.08
N THR A 508 10.02 12.36 -6.86
CA THR A 508 9.87 12.44 -8.33
C THR A 508 8.45 12.75 -8.78
N GLU A 509 7.46 12.35 -7.99
CA GLU A 509 6.04 12.63 -8.24
C GLU A 509 5.48 13.47 -7.09
N MET A 510 4.96 14.65 -7.43
CA MET A 510 4.31 15.52 -6.47
C MET A 510 2.81 15.52 -6.68
N CYS A 511 2.07 15.32 -5.58
CA CYS A 511 0.63 15.54 -5.57
C CYS A 511 0.31 16.97 -6.04
N LYS A 512 -0.58 17.10 -7.03
CA LYS A 512 -1.08 18.40 -7.52
C LYS A 512 -2.01 19.11 -6.52
N CYS A 513 -2.15 18.59 -5.30
CA CYS A 513 -2.88 19.21 -4.20
C CYS A 513 -2.12 20.37 -3.53
N GLY A 514 -0.83 20.57 -3.85
CA GLY A 514 -0.01 21.67 -3.35
C GLY A 514 0.59 21.47 -1.95
N LYS A 515 0.15 20.46 -1.18
CA LYS A 515 0.68 20.20 0.18
C LYS A 515 2.18 19.91 0.23
N PRO A 516 2.77 19.10 -0.67
CA PRO A 516 4.22 18.86 -0.63
C PRO A 516 5.04 20.15 -0.82
N SER A 517 4.63 21.00 -1.76
CA SER A 517 5.26 22.31 -2.00
C SER A 517 5.03 23.28 -0.85
N TYR A 518 3.84 23.25 -0.22
CA TYR A 518 3.57 24.05 0.98
C TYR A 518 4.49 23.65 2.14
N LEU A 519 4.74 22.34 2.32
CA LEU A 519 5.68 21.85 3.31
C LEU A 519 7.14 22.24 2.99
N LYS A 520 7.54 22.37 1.72
CA LYS A 520 8.82 23.01 1.36
C LYS A 520 8.88 24.45 1.88
N GLY A 521 7.78 25.18 1.78
CA GLY A 521 7.58 26.48 2.43
C GLY A 521 7.94 26.45 3.91
N ILE A 522 7.23 25.59 4.67
CA ILE A 522 7.45 25.42 6.13
C ILE A 522 8.90 25.04 6.43
N VAL A 523 9.47 24.08 5.69
CA VAL A 523 10.85 23.64 5.84
C VAL A 523 11.84 24.79 5.62
N GLY A 524 11.63 25.61 4.59
CA GLY A 524 12.44 26.79 4.34
C GLY A 524 12.36 27.80 5.49
N ALA A 525 11.15 28.07 6.00
CA ALA A 525 10.96 28.97 7.13
C ALA A 525 11.65 28.47 8.41
N ARG A 526 11.53 27.17 8.73
CA ARG A 526 12.18 26.55 9.90
C ARG A 526 13.72 26.46 9.77
N LEU A 527 14.26 26.45 8.54
CA LEU A 527 15.70 26.47 8.26
C LEU A 527 16.27 27.88 8.05
N ASP A 528 15.45 28.92 8.16
CA ASP A 528 15.80 30.29 7.76
C ASP A 528 16.26 30.44 6.28
N ASP A 529 15.90 29.49 5.42
CA ASP A 529 16.13 29.53 3.97
C ASP A 529 14.94 30.20 3.26
N LYS A 530 15.01 31.53 3.19
CA LYS A 530 13.97 32.37 2.58
C LYS A 530 13.72 32.00 1.10
N THR A 531 14.76 31.65 0.35
CA THR A 531 14.61 31.33 -1.08
C THR A 531 13.86 30.02 -1.26
N TYR A 532 14.23 28.99 -0.51
CA TYR A 532 13.52 27.71 -0.53
C TYR A 532 12.06 27.85 -0.09
N MET A 533 11.82 28.64 0.97
CA MET A 533 10.47 28.95 1.44
C MET A 533 9.60 29.59 0.35
N LEU A 534 10.06 30.70 -0.24
CA LEU A 534 9.27 31.45 -1.23
C LEU A 534 9.02 30.61 -2.50
N ASN A 535 10.00 29.82 -2.94
CA ASN A 535 9.84 28.94 -4.10
C ASN A 535 8.80 27.83 -3.81
N GLY A 536 8.87 27.20 -2.65
CA GLY A 536 7.91 26.19 -2.23
C GLY A 536 6.48 26.74 -2.14
N LEU A 537 6.30 27.91 -1.53
CA LEU A 537 5.00 28.57 -1.45
C LEU A 537 4.47 28.98 -2.83
N LYS A 538 5.31 29.54 -3.71
CA LYS A 538 4.92 29.90 -5.07
C LYS A 538 4.43 28.69 -5.85
N GLU A 539 5.14 27.58 -5.77
CA GLU A 539 4.74 26.31 -6.39
C GLU A 539 3.41 25.80 -5.80
N ALA A 540 3.26 25.83 -4.47
CA ALA A 540 2.04 25.43 -3.78
C ALA A 540 0.82 26.24 -4.24
N PHE A 541 0.97 27.56 -4.37
CA PHE A 541 -0.10 28.47 -4.79
C PHE A 541 -0.46 28.29 -6.27
N GLY A 542 0.52 27.90 -7.09
CA GLY A 542 0.28 27.52 -8.48
C GLY A 542 -0.60 26.28 -8.62
N PHE A 543 -0.49 25.33 -7.69
CA PHE A 543 -1.37 24.17 -7.63
C PHE A 543 -2.74 24.49 -7.01
N LYS A 544 -2.74 25.25 -5.91
CA LYS A 544 -3.96 25.55 -5.16
C LYS A 544 -3.91 26.96 -4.55
N ALA A 545 -4.61 27.90 -5.19
CA ALA A 545 -4.60 29.31 -4.79
C ALA A 545 -5.11 29.57 -3.35
N GLU A 546 -6.04 28.75 -2.84
CA GLU A 546 -6.56 28.82 -1.46
C GLU A 546 -5.47 28.71 -0.38
N LEU A 547 -4.33 28.09 -0.71
CA LEU A 547 -3.19 27.99 0.22
C LEU A 547 -2.57 29.36 0.55
N LYS A 548 -2.83 30.40 -0.25
CA LYS A 548 -2.41 31.78 0.05
C LYS A 548 -3.04 32.29 1.35
N ASP A 549 -4.35 32.11 1.49
CA ASP A 549 -5.08 32.56 2.68
C ASP A 549 -4.70 31.75 3.91
N TYR A 550 -4.37 30.48 3.70
CA TYR A 550 -3.78 29.64 4.72
C TYR A 550 -2.44 30.21 5.21
N ALA A 551 -1.50 30.49 4.29
CA ALA A 551 -0.17 31.02 4.59
C ALA A 551 -0.17 32.36 5.32
N LYS A 552 -1.13 33.27 5.04
CA LYS A 552 -1.28 34.56 5.74
C LYS A 552 -1.47 34.43 7.25
N THR A 553 -1.85 33.24 7.71
CA THR A 553 -2.33 32.99 9.07
C THR A 553 -1.56 31.86 9.75
N ASP A 554 -0.66 31.23 9.00
CA ASP A 554 0.14 30.12 9.47
C ASP A 554 1.37 30.65 10.20
N LEU A 555 1.45 30.37 11.49
CA LEU A 555 2.52 30.88 12.36
C LEU A 555 3.90 30.30 12.03
N GLU A 556 3.98 29.25 11.19
CA GLU A 556 5.24 28.83 10.57
C GLU A 556 5.93 29.98 9.82
N PHE A 557 5.16 30.94 9.32
CA PHE A 557 5.66 32.11 8.57
C PHE A 557 5.62 33.42 9.37
N ALA A 558 5.38 33.38 10.69
CA ALA A 558 5.21 34.59 11.49
C ALA A 558 6.39 35.58 11.37
N LYS A 559 7.62 35.07 11.25
CA LYS A 559 8.84 35.86 11.02
C LYS A 559 8.82 36.65 9.70
N TYR A 560 8.05 36.20 8.71
CA TYR A 560 8.01 36.74 7.36
C TYR A 560 6.74 37.53 7.05
N PHE A 561 5.79 37.66 7.98
CA PHE A 561 4.54 38.40 7.73
C PHE A 561 4.74 39.87 7.35
N ALA A 562 5.83 40.50 7.82
CA ALA A 562 6.21 41.87 7.43
C ALA A 562 7.20 41.92 6.25
N ASP A 563 7.62 40.77 5.71
CA ASP A 563 8.56 40.70 4.59
C ASP A 563 7.86 41.04 3.28
N SER A 564 8.42 41.97 2.51
CA SER A 564 7.79 42.46 1.27
C SER A 564 7.62 41.38 0.21
N ALA A 565 8.57 40.45 0.09
CA ALA A 565 8.48 39.37 -0.89
C ALA A 565 7.41 38.34 -0.49
N PHE A 566 7.30 38.02 0.80
CA PHE A 566 6.24 37.16 1.32
C PHE A 566 4.86 37.81 1.13
N MET A 567 4.70 39.09 1.53
CA MET A 567 3.44 39.83 1.36
C MET A 567 2.98 39.86 -0.09
N ALA A 568 3.89 40.14 -1.03
CA ALA A 568 3.57 40.13 -2.47
C ALA A 568 3.16 38.74 -2.98
N LEU A 569 3.70 37.67 -2.39
CA LEU A 569 3.39 36.30 -2.80
C LEU A 569 2.01 35.83 -2.33
N VAL A 570 1.60 36.24 -1.12
CA VAL A 570 0.32 35.84 -0.53
C VAL A 570 -0.85 36.78 -0.89
N GLN A 571 -0.58 37.95 -1.45
CA GLN A 571 -1.62 38.90 -1.90
C GLN A 571 -2.52 38.32 -3.01
#